data_AF-A0A348N3U3-F1
#
_entry.id   AF-A0A348N3U3-F1
#
_cell.length_a   1.000
_cell.length_b   1.000
_cell.length_c   1.000
_cell.angle_alpha   90.00
_cell.angle_beta   90.00
_cell.angle_gamma   90.00
#
_symmetry.space_group_name_H-M   'P 1'
#
loop_
_entity.id
_entity.type
_entity.pdbx_description
1 polymer ?
#
loop_
_entity_poly.entity_id
_entity_poly.type
_entity_poly.pdbx_seq_one_letter_code
_entity_poly.pdbx_strand_id
1 'polypeptide(L)' 'MQVTDYSNWTNRSLSYLCRTFDNVQKGEDYNSTIPVTHIGFLDYDLFPDELEFYSKYMLRNMKTGKIYNDKFSLCVLSFA' A
#
# COMPACT_ATOMS: atom_id res chain seq x y z
N MET A 1 -6.55 13.36 2.39
CA MET A 1 -7.85 13.05 3.04
C MET A 1 -7.49 12.34 4.33
N GLN A 2 -7.72 12.97 5.48
CA GLN A 2 -7.63 12.31 6.79
C GLN A 2 -8.79 11.32 6.85
N VAL A 3 -8.51 10.07 7.19
CA VAL A 3 -9.51 9.00 7.14
C VAL A 3 -9.83 8.61 8.56
N THR A 4 -11.07 8.82 8.96
CA THR A 4 -11.62 8.33 10.22
C THR A 4 -11.58 6.81 10.27
N ASP A 5 -11.40 6.22 11.45
CA ASP A 5 -11.39 4.76 11.59
C ASP A 5 -12.76 4.15 11.27
N TYR A 6 -12.87 3.57 10.07
CA TYR A 6 -14.00 2.75 9.64
C TYR A 6 -13.71 1.25 9.78
N SER A 7 -12.61 0.89 10.46
CA SER A 7 -12.11 -0.47 10.70
C SER A 7 -11.94 -1.32 9.43
N ASN A 8 -11.85 -0.67 8.27
CA ASN A 8 -11.74 -1.32 6.96
C ASN A 8 -10.56 -0.79 6.12
N TRP A 9 -9.69 0.02 6.74
CA TRP A 9 -8.62 0.73 6.04
C TRP A 9 -7.65 -0.20 5.30
N THR A 10 -7.29 -1.33 5.90
CA THR A 10 -6.39 -2.32 5.29
C THR A 10 -6.93 -2.82 3.94
N ASN A 11 -8.21 -3.21 3.88
CA ASN A 11 -8.84 -3.64 2.63
C ASN A 11 -9.04 -2.50 1.64
N ARG A 12 -9.48 -1.33 2.13
CA ARG A 12 -9.78 -0.16 1.30
C ARG A 12 -8.52 0.40 0.63
N SER A 13 -7.44 0.53 1.39
CA SER A 13 -6.16 1.05 0.91
C SER A 13 -5.56 0.15 -0.18
N LEU A 14 -5.66 -1.17 -0.02
CA LEU A 14 -5.28 -2.14 -1.04
C LEU A 14 -6.16 -2.06 -2.28
N SER A 15 -7.49 -1.95 -2.13
CA SER A 15 -8.40 -1.80 -3.26
C SER A 15 -8.05 -0.57 -4.13
N TYR A 16 -7.75 0.56 -3.50
CA TYR A 16 -7.33 1.77 -4.21
C TYR A 16 -5.97 1.61 -4.89
N LEU A 17 -5.01 0.97 -4.21
CA LEU A 17 -3.68 0.73 -4.75
C LEU A 17 -3.74 -0.22 -5.96
N CYS A 18 -4.48 -1.33 -5.87
CA CYS A 18 -4.69 -2.26 -6.97
C CYS A 18 -5.31 -1.59 -8.19
N ARG A 19 -6.36 -0.78 -8.01
CA ARG A 19 -7.00 -0.06 -9.11
C ARG A 19 -6.04 0.94 -9.78
N THR A 20 -5.10 1.51 -9.05
CA THR A 20 -4.09 2.42 -9.60
C THR A 20 -2.96 1.65 -10.29
N PHE A 21 -2.60 0.47 -9.78
CA PHE A 21 -1.57 -0.38 -10.36
C PHE A 21 -1.97 -1.01 -11.69
N ASP A 22 -3.27 -1.29 -11.87
CA ASP A 22 -3.84 -1.75 -13.14
C ASP A 22 -3.90 -0.59 -14.16
N ASN A 23 -2.71 -0.12 -14.55
CA ASN A 23 -2.49 1.03 -15.42
C ASN A 23 -1.96 0.67 -16.81
N VAL A 24 -1.73 -0.62 -17.07
CA VAL A 24 -1.30 -1.13 -18.38
C VAL A 24 -2.49 -1.15 -19.32
N GLN A 25 -2.38 -0.49 -20.48
CA GLN A 25 -3.48 -0.48 -21.43
C GLN A 25 -3.60 -1.82 -22.17
N LYS A 26 -4.80 -2.10 -22.68
CA LYS A 26 -5.04 -3.33 -23.43
C LYS A 26 -4.11 -3.40 -24.64
N GLY A 27 -3.31 -4.46 -24.70
CA GLY A 27 -2.35 -4.72 -25.78
C GLY A 27 -0.93 -4.23 -25.50
N GLU A 28 -0.69 -3.56 -24.38
CA GLU A 28 0.65 -3.21 -23.92
C GLU A 28 1.33 -4.38 -23.18
N ASP A 29 2.66 -4.35 -23.13
CA ASP A 29 3.46 -5.29 -22.35
C ASP A 29 3.37 -4.93 -20.86
N TYR A 30 3.09 -5.90 -19.99
CA TYR A 30 3.11 -5.70 -18.53
C TYR A 30 4.45 -5.20 -17.98
N ASN A 31 5.55 -5.31 -18.71
CA ASN A 31 6.80 -4.65 -18.34
C ASN A 31 6.67 -3.11 -18.31
N SER A 32 5.73 -2.53 -19.07
CA SER A 32 5.43 -1.09 -19.11
C SER A 32 4.72 -0.56 -17.87
N THR A 33 4.25 -1.43 -16.95
CA THR A 33 3.52 -1.01 -15.76
C THR A 33 4.27 0.09 -15.01
N ILE A 34 3.56 1.19 -14.75
CA ILE A 34 4.07 2.35 -14.03
C ILE A 34 4.07 2.02 -12.53
N PRO A 35 5.18 2.25 -11.80
CA PRO A 35 5.22 2.12 -10.36
C PRO A 35 4.18 3.00 -9.66
N VAL A 36 3.54 2.46 -8.62
CA VAL A 36 2.52 3.16 -7.83
C VAL A 36 2.85 3.10 -6.35
N THR A 37 2.57 4.22 -5.68
CA THR A 37 2.70 4.35 -4.23
C THR A 37 1.43 5.00 -3.69
N HIS A 38 0.70 4.28 -2.83
CA HIS A 38 -0.40 4.87 -2.06
C HIS A 38 0.17 5.36 -0.73
N ILE A 39 -0.05 6.64 -0.40
CA ILE A 39 0.31 7.22 0.90
C ILE A 39 -0.96 7.52 1.68
N GLY A 40 -1.17 6.78 2.78
CA GLY A 40 -2.25 6.98 3.73
C GLY A 40 -1.81 7.83 4.91
N PHE A 41 -2.64 8.79 5.32
CA PHE A 41 -2.44 9.57 6.54
C PHE A 41 -3.60 9.25 7.49
N LEU A 42 -3.28 8.67 8.64
CA LEU A 42 -4.23 8.19 9.64
C LEU A 42 -4.09 9.00 10.93
N ASP A 43 -5.21 9.33 11.54
CA ASP A 43 -5.31 9.96 12.85
C ASP A 43 -5.53 8.95 13.99
N TYR A 44 -5.21 7.69 13.72
CA TYR A 44 -5.29 6.57 14.63
C TYR A 44 -4.22 5.51 14.27
N ASP A 45 -3.84 4.69 15.24
CA ASP A 45 -2.93 3.58 15.01
C ASP A 45 -3.59 2.45 14.23
N LEU A 46 -3.03 2.15 13.06
CA LEU A 46 -3.55 1.10 12.20
C LEU A 46 -3.40 -0.30 12.84
N PHE A 47 -2.29 -0.50 13.56
CA PHE A 47 -1.96 -1.73 14.25
C PHE A 47 -1.54 -1.37 15.70
N PRO A 48 -2.43 -1.54 16.68
CA PRO A 48 -2.14 -1.16 18.08
C PRO A 48 -0.91 -1.84 18.68
N ASP A 49 -0.56 -3.02 18.17
CA ASP A 49 0.61 -3.80 18.61
C ASP A 49 1.93 -3.33 17.95
N GLU A 50 1.85 -2.49 16.91
CA GLU A 50 2.98 -2.00 16.12
C GLU A 50 2.87 -0.48 15.92
N LEU A 51 3.27 0.27 16.95
CA LEU A 51 3.25 1.73 16.96
C LEU A 51 4.43 2.28 16.14
N GLU A 52 4.22 2.39 14.83
CA GLU A 52 5.14 3.04 13.89
C GLU A 52 4.54 4.35 13.35
N PHE A 53 5.32 5.44 13.41
CA PHE A 53 4.96 6.70 12.76
C PHE A 53 4.84 6.54 11.24
N TYR A 54 5.73 5.74 10.65
CA TYR A 54 5.79 5.51 9.21
C TYR A 54 6.07 4.04 8.93
N SER A 55 5.17 3.42 8.16
CA SER A 55 5.31 2.04 7.71
C SER A 55 5.25 1.97 6.19
N LYS A 56 6.09 1.13 5.60
CA LYS A 56 6.10 0.85 4.16
C LYS A 56 5.89 -0.63 3.90
N TYR A 57 4.80 -0.95 3.21
CA TYR A 57 4.42 -2.30 2.84
C TYR A 57 4.70 -2.55 1.35
N MET A 58 5.25 -3.73 1.06
CA MET A 58 5.54 -4.23 -0.29
C MET A 58 5.23 -5.73 -0.36
N LEU A 59 4.99 -6.22 -1.58
CA LEU A 59 4.91 -7.66 -1.81
C LEU A 59 6.30 -8.29 -1.70
N ARG A 60 6.44 -9.24 -0.79
CA ARG A 60 7.71 -9.92 -0.50
C ARG A 60 7.51 -11.41 -0.31
N ASN A 61 8.58 -12.17 -0.50
CA ASN A 61 8.62 -13.58 -0.16
C ASN A 61 8.58 -13.75 1.37
N MET A 62 7.63 -14.56 1.87
CA MET A 62 7.44 -14.76 3.30
C MET A 62 8.61 -15.48 4.01
N LYS A 63 9.35 -16.34 3.29
CA LYS A 63 10.48 -17.09 3.85
C LYS A 63 11.79 -16.32 3.80
N THR A 64 12.09 -15.69 2.66
CA THR A 64 13.39 -15.05 2.42
C THR A 64 13.38 -13.54 2.62
N GLY A 65 12.20 -12.93 2.76
CA GLY A 65 12.05 -11.47 2.80
C GLY A 65 12.34 -10.77 1.47
N LYS A 66 12.73 -11.50 0.41
CA LYS A 66 13.04 -10.91 -0.90
C LYS A 66 11.82 -10.18 -1.46
N ILE A 67 12.02 -8.93 -1.84
CA ILE A 67 11.00 -8.12 -2.53
C ILE A 67 10.64 -8.79 -3.85
N TYR A 68 9.35 -9.02 -4.08
CA TYR A 68 8.84 -9.64 -5.30
C TYR A 68 8.85 -8.65 -6.47
N ASN A 69 8.33 -7.45 -6.24
CA ASN A 69 8.48 -6.29 -7.11
C ASN A 69 8.58 -5.01 -6.28
N ASP A 70 9.16 -3.96 -6.86
CA ASP A 70 9.28 -2.63 -6.26
C ASP A 70 8.27 -1.62 -6.84
N LYS A 71 7.41 -2.05 -7.77
CA LYS A 71 6.42 -1.22 -8.46
C LYS A 71 5.11 -1.03 -7.69
N PHE A 72 4.87 -1.79 -6.63
CA PHE A 72 3.62 -1.73 -5.84
C PHE A 72 3.94 -1.48 -4.37
N SER A 73 3.65 -0.28 -3.87
CA SER A 73 3.92 0.05 -2.47
C SER A 73 2.79 0.82 -1.79
N LEU A 74 2.62 0.54 -0.49
CA LEU A 74 1.72 1.25 0.40
C LEU A 74 2.54 1.86 1.53
N CYS A 75 2.47 3.17 1.68
CA CYS A 75 3.04 3.89 2.81
C CYS A 75 1.89 4.36 3.71
N VAL A 76 2.05 4.20 5.02
CA VAL A 76 1.10 4.69 6.02
C VAL A 76 1.84 5.58 6.99
N LEU A 77 1.30 6.77 7.23
CA LEU A 77 1.72 7.65 8.32
C LEU A 77 0.62 7.66 9.39
N SER A 78 0.99 7.31 10.62
CA SER A 78 0.12 7.38 11.80
C SER A 78 0.50 8.60 12.64
N PHE A 79 -0.48 9.40 13.07
CA PHE A 79 -0.29 10.58 13.93
C PHE A 79 -0.90 10.42 15.33
N ALA A 80 -1.28 9.20 15.71
CA ALA A 80 -1.86 8.89 17.02
C ALA A 80 -0.87 9.07 18.18
#